data_AF-A0A945QPH6-F1
#
_entry.id   AF-A0A945QPH6-F1
#
_cell.length_a   1.000
_cell.length_b   1.000
_cell.length_c   1.000
_cell.angle_alpha   90.00
_cell.angle_beta   90.00
_cell.angle_gamma   90.00
#
_symmetry.space_group_name_H-M   'P 1'
#
loop_
_entity.id
_entity.type
_entity.pdbx_description
1 polymer ?
#
loop_
_entity_poly.entity_id
_entity_poly.type
_entity_poly.pdbx_seq_one_letter_code
_entity_poly.pdbx_strand_id
1 'polypeptide(L)'
;MSKWNKEQFVEDLRNKCSREIAKIGEKIIEFSEEHASEMSWGRGDDHGTFTFRCNSDFGILPLFHMTSDGQLNMQVNFLREKEIPKIVLRDMLVKMEANFL
;
A
#
# COMPACT_ATOMS: atom_id res chain seq x y z
N MET A 1 7.00 -16.27 -12.73
CA MET A 1 7.05 -14.87 -13.20
C MET A 1 8.03 -14.09 -12.34
N SER A 2 8.69 -13.08 -12.90
CA SER A 2 9.66 -12.24 -12.17
C SER A 2 8.95 -11.44 -11.08
N LYS A 3 9.63 -11.23 -9.96
CA LYS A 3 9.20 -10.29 -8.92
C LYS A 3 9.26 -8.88 -9.53
N TRP A 4 8.23 -8.07 -9.30
CA TRP A 4 8.25 -6.67 -9.69
C TRP A 4 9.36 -5.92 -8.94
N ASN A 5 9.86 -4.86 -9.56
CA ASN A 5 10.73 -3.89 -8.91
C ASN A 5 10.15 -2.47 -9.09
N LYS A 6 10.80 -1.49 -8.45
CA LYS A 6 10.37 -0.10 -8.45
C LYS A 6 10.30 0.46 -9.86
N GLU A 7 11.32 0.20 -10.68
CA GLU A 7 11.44 0.75 -12.02
C GLU A 7 10.29 0.28 -12.91
N GLN A 8 10.04 -1.02 -12.93
CA GLN A 8 8.94 -1.64 -13.68
C GLN A 8 7.59 -1.11 -13.21
N PHE A 9 7.39 -1.02 -11.89
CA PHE A 9 6.13 -0.55 -11.32
C PHE A 9 5.84 0.91 -11.68
N VAL A 10 6.83 1.79 -11.56
CA VAL A 10 6.67 3.23 -11.86
C VAL A 10 6.45 3.45 -13.36
N GLU A 11 7.12 2.68 -14.21
CA GLU A 11 6.89 2.71 -15.65
C GLU A 11 5.44 2.31 -15.99
N ASP A 12 4.96 1.18 -15.47
CA ASP A 12 3.58 0.73 -15.69
C ASP A 12 2.54 1.71 -15.15
N LEU A 13 2.81 2.29 -13.96
CA LEU A 13 1.96 3.31 -13.35
C LEU A 13 1.84 4.57 -14.22
N ARG A 14 2.95 5.06 -14.78
CA ARG A 14 2.95 6.22 -15.68
C ARG A 14 2.24 5.94 -17.01
N ASN A 15 2.28 4.69 -17.47
CA ASN A 15 1.66 4.29 -18.73
C ASN A 15 0.13 4.12 -18.58
N LYS A 16 -0.34 3.61 -17.45
CA LYS A 16 -1.76 3.29 -17.22
C LYS A 16 -2.56 4.41 -16.56
N CYS A 17 -1.92 5.23 -15.73
CA CYS A 17 -2.60 6.26 -14.95
C CYS A 17 -2.40 7.67 -15.51
N SER A 18 -3.23 8.61 -15.04
CA SER A 18 -3.00 10.03 -15.31
C SER A 18 -1.69 10.50 -14.68
N ARG A 19 -1.10 11.57 -15.23
CA ARG A 19 0.14 12.17 -14.71
C ARG A 19 0.05 12.52 -13.22
N GLU A 20 -1.12 12.97 -12.76
CA GLU A 20 -1.35 13.32 -11.36
C GLU A 20 -1.31 12.08 -10.45
N ILE A 21 -2.02 11.02 -10.83
CA ILE A 21 -2.03 9.75 -10.10
C ILE A 21 -0.64 9.13 -10.08
N ALA A 22 0.09 9.15 -11.20
CA ALA A 22 1.46 8.65 -11.25
C ALA A 22 2.39 9.42 -10.31
N LYS A 23 2.30 10.76 -10.27
CA LYS A 23 3.05 11.59 -9.31
C LYS A 23 2.72 11.27 -7.86
N ILE A 24 1.45 11.07 -7.54
CA ILE A 24 1.02 10.69 -6.19
C ILE A 24 1.58 9.30 -5.84
N GLY A 25 1.48 8.34 -6.75
CA GLY A 25 2.00 6.99 -6.52
C GLY A 25 3.51 6.94 -6.30
N GLU A 26 4.28 7.73 -7.06
CA GLU A 26 5.71 7.91 -6.83
C GLU A 26 6.00 8.45 -5.42
N LYS A 27 5.25 9.46 -4.96
CA LYS A 27 5.37 9.97 -3.59
C LYS A 27 5.00 8.94 -2.52
N ILE A 28 3.99 8.10 -2.76
CA ILE A 28 3.63 7.02 -1.82
C ILE A 28 4.75 5.98 -1.77
N ILE A 29 5.39 5.67 -2.90
CA ILE A 29 6.56 4.77 -2.94
C ILE A 29 7.72 5.38 -2.15
N GLU A 30 8.06 6.65 -2.38
CA GLU A 30 9.11 7.36 -1.62
C GLU A 30 8.82 7.36 -0.11
N PHE A 31 7.60 7.72 0.28
CA PHE A 31 7.13 7.63 1.66
C PHE A 31 7.29 6.21 2.23
N SER A 32 7.00 5.19 1.42
CA SER A 32 7.10 3.79 1.85
C SER A 32 8.55 3.35 2.03
N GLU A 33 9.46 3.78 1.18
CA GLU A 33 10.89 3.50 1.32
C GLU A 33 11.49 4.12 2.59
N GLU A 34 10.99 5.30 2.99
CA GLU A 34 11.46 6.01 4.19
C GLU A 34 10.85 5.44 5.48
N HIS A 35 9.56 5.10 5.48
CA HIS A 35 8.81 4.84 6.71
C HIS A 35 8.35 3.40 6.90
N ALA A 36 8.36 2.56 5.85
CA ALA A 36 8.00 1.15 6.04
C ALA A 36 9.09 0.45 6.86
N SER A 37 8.66 -0.39 7.80
CA SER A 37 9.60 -1.35 8.40
C SER A 37 10.01 -2.41 7.39
N GLU A 38 9.08 -2.79 6.50
CA GLU A 38 9.36 -3.66 5.37
C GLU A 38 8.49 -3.25 4.17
N MET A 39 9.13 -3.08 3.01
CA MET A 39 8.45 -2.90 1.73
C MET A 39 8.69 -4.13 0.87
N SER A 40 7.64 -4.68 0.28
CA SER A 40 7.75 -5.85 -0.59
C SER A 40 6.98 -5.71 -1.89
N TRP A 41 7.59 -6.20 -2.98
CA TRP A 41 7.03 -6.21 -4.31
C TRP A 41 6.39 -7.57 -4.62
N GLY A 42 5.21 -7.52 -5.22
CA GLY A 42 4.42 -8.67 -5.61
C GLY A 42 4.97 -9.40 -6.85
N ARG A 43 4.23 -10.41 -7.26
CA ARG A 43 4.45 -11.19 -8.48
C ARG A 43 3.11 -11.24 -9.23
N GLY A 44 3.11 -10.94 -10.51
CA GLY A 44 1.89 -10.85 -11.33
C GLY A 44 2.24 -10.42 -12.74
N ASP A 45 1.43 -10.78 -13.72
CA ASP A 45 1.67 -10.45 -15.13
C ASP A 45 0.87 -9.23 -15.60
N ASP A 46 -0.29 -8.95 -14.98
CA ASP A 46 -1.19 -7.88 -15.41
C ASP A 46 -0.81 -6.51 -14.85
N HIS A 47 -0.49 -6.44 -13.56
CA HIS A 47 -0.03 -5.23 -12.88
C HIS A 47 0.96 -5.55 -11.77
N GLY A 48 1.79 -4.55 -11.48
CA GLY A 48 2.64 -4.54 -10.31
C GLY A 48 1.85 -4.33 -9.04
N THR A 49 2.34 -4.89 -7.94
CA THR A 49 1.84 -4.61 -6.59
C THR A 49 3.03 -4.35 -5.69
N PHE A 50 2.93 -3.39 -4.78
CA PHE A 50 3.83 -3.30 -3.63
C PHE A 50 3.03 -3.21 -2.34
N THR A 51 3.59 -3.75 -1.26
CA THR A 51 2.96 -3.73 0.07
C THR A 51 3.83 -2.93 1.05
N PHE A 52 3.19 -2.02 1.78
CA PHE A 52 3.77 -1.30 2.91
C PHE A 52 3.50 -2.07 4.20
N ARG A 53 4.55 -2.39 4.97
CA ARG A 53 4.43 -3.09 6.25
C ARG A 53 5.14 -2.33 7.37
N CYS A 54 4.51 -2.32 8.54
CA CYS A 54 5.08 -1.77 9.76
C CYS A 54 5.24 -2.85 10.83
N ASN A 55 6.32 -2.74 11.60
CA ASN A 55 6.48 -3.49 12.82
C ASN A 55 5.50 -2.97 13.89
N SER A 56 4.93 -3.88 14.68
CA SER A 56 3.99 -3.57 15.74
C SER A 56 4.11 -4.60 16.86
N ASP A 57 3.42 -4.37 17.97
CA ASP A 57 3.31 -5.34 19.07
C ASP A 57 2.67 -6.67 18.64
N PHE A 58 2.03 -6.70 17.47
CA PHE A 58 1.40 -7.88 16.86
C PHE A 58 2.24 -8.47 15.71
N GLY A 59 3.51 -8.05 15.60
CA GLY A 59 4.43 -8.42 14.52
C GLY A 59 4.34 -7.49 13.31
N ILE A 60 4.88 -7.94 12.17
CA ILE A 60 4.87 -7.17 10.92
C ILE A 60 3.47 -7.20 10.29
N LEU A 61 2.83 -6.04 10.21
CA LEU A 61 1.48 -5.88 9.67
C LEU A 61 1.51 -5.13 8.33
N PRO A 62 0.85 -5.63 7.28
CA PRO A 62 0.58 -4.86 6.08
C PRO A 62 -0.52 -3.82 6.37
N LEU A 63 -0.25 -2.54 6.10
CA LEU A 63 -1.27 -1.49 6.27
C LEU A 63 -2.00 -1.22 4.96
N PHE A 64 -1.25 -1.18 3.85
CA PHE A 64 -1.81 -1.03 2.52
C PHE A 64 -0.93 -1.72 1.47
N HIS A 65 -1.51 -1.99 0.32
CA HIS A 65 -0.77 -2.26 -0.91
C HIS A 65 -1.28 -1.35 -2.01
N MET A 66 -0.41 -1.02 -2.95
CA MET A 66 -0.73 -0.23 -4.13
C MET A 66 -0.49 -1.05 -5.38
N THR A 67 -1.36 -0.91 -6.37
CA THR A 67 -1.18 -1.51 -7.70
C THR A 67 -0.64 -0.47 -8.69
N SER A 68 0.07 -0.92 -9.72
CA SER A 68 0.53 -0.03 -10.80
C SER A 68 -0.64 0.44 -11.68
N ASP A 69 -1.85 -0.06 -11.47
CA ASP A 69 -3.09 0.51 -12.04
C ASP A 69 -3.62 1.71 -11.22
N GLY A 70 -2.85 2.18 -10.22
CA GLY A 70 -3.15 3.39 -9.45
C GLY A 70 -4.12 3.19 -8.28
N GLN A 71 -4.41 1.94 -7.89
CA GLN A 71 -5.30 1.66 -6.77
C GLN A 71 -4.52 1.52 -5.47
N LEU A 72 -5.00 2.17 -4.41
CA LEU A 72 -4.49 2.01 -3.05
C LEU A 72 -5.49 1.21 -2.21
N ASN A 73 -5.07 0.05 -1.74
CA ASN A 73 -5.93 -0.90 -1.04
C ASN A 73 -5.50 -1.04 0.42
N MET A 74 -6.38 -0.60 1.31
CA MET A 74 -6.16 -0.60 2.75
C MET A 74 -6.50 -1.96 3.34
N GLN A 75 -5.59 -2.56 4.09
CA GLN A 75 -5.69 -3.95 4.54
C GLN A 75 -6.54 -4.11 5.82
N VAL A 76 -7.66 -3.39 5.92
CA VAL A 76 -8.49 -3.34 7.14
C VAL A 76 -9.01 -4.73 7.53
N ASN A 77 -9.45 -5.54 6.57
CA ASN A 77 -9.96 -6.88 6.88
C ASN A 77 -8.87 -7.78 7.44
N PHE A 78 -7.65 -7.72 6.89
CA PHE A 78 -6.51 -8.41 7.46
C PHE A 78 -6.23 -7.93 8.89
N LEU A 79 -6.28 -6.62 9.15
CA LEU A 79 -6.09 -6.06 10.48
C LEU A 79 -7.20 -6.49 11.47
N ARG A 80 -8.44 -6.70 11.00
CA ARG A 80 -9.54 -7.25 11.83
C ARG A 80 -9.34 -8.72 12.21
N GLU A 81 -8.67 -9.50 11.37
CA GLU A 81 -8.32 -10.89 11.66
C GLU A 81 -7.15 -11.00 12.64
N LYS A 82 -6.36 -9.95 12.76
CA LYS A 82 -5.41 -9.81 13.86
C LYS A 82 -6.16 -9.40 15.11
N GLU A 83 -5.71 -9.87 16.27
CA GLU A 83 -6.30 -9.56 17.58
C GLU A 83 -6.06 -8.09 18.02
N ILE A 84 -6.03 -7.17 17.05
CA ILE A 84 -5.89 -5.73 17.25
C ILE A 84 -7.17 -5.23 17.95
N PRO A 85 -7.04 -4.40 18.99
CA PRO A 85 -8.19 -3.86 19.69
C PRO A 85 -9.16 -3.15 18.73
N LYS A 86 -10.45 -3.51 18.80
CA LYS A 86 -11.51 -2.96 17.93
C LYS A 86 -11.58 -1.44 17.94
N ILE A 87 -11.23 -0.81 19.06
CA ILE A 87 -11.21 0.65 19.19
C ILE A 87 -10.13 1.30 18.31
N VAL A 88 -8.96 0.66 18.16
CA VAL A 88 -7.87 1.15 17.31
C VAL A 88 -8.27 1.06 15.84
N LEU A 89 -8.86 -0.08 15.43
CA LEU A 89 -9.38 -0.24 14.07
C LEU A 89 -10.49 0.76 13.74
N ARG A 90 -11.36 1.06 14.71
CA ARG A 90 -12.41 2.08 14.56
C ARG A 90 -11.84 3.48 14.42
N ASP A 91 -10.87 3.85 15.25
CA ASP A 91 -10.22 5.17 15.18
C ASP A 91 -9.51 5.36 13.83
N MET A 92 -8.79 4.34 13.36
CA MET A 92 -8.18 4.33 12.03
C MET A 92 -9.24 4.54 10.93
N LEU A 93 -10.34 3.79 10.96
CA LEU A 93 -11.41 3.92 9.96
C LEU A 93 -12.03 5.31 9.95
N VAL A 94 -12.40 5.86 11.11
CA VAL A 94 -12.99 7.21 11.20
C VAL A 94 -12.04 8.27 10.66
N LYS A 95 -10.74 8.16 10.95
CA LYS A 95 -9.74 9.08 10.40
C LYS A 95 -9.64 8.97 8.88
N MET A 96 -9.75 7.77 8.33
CA MET A 96 -9.70 7.58 6.87
C MET A 96 -10.96 8.12 6.21
N GLU A 97 -12.14 7.82 6.77
CA GLU A 97 -13.41 8.35 6.29
C GLU A 97 -13.36 9.89 6.28
N ALA A 98 -12.93 10.52 7.36
CA ALA A 98 -12.86 11.99 7.44
C ALA A 98 -11.88 12.67 6.46
N ASN A 99 -10.91 11.94 5.91
CA ASN A 99 -9.91 12.49 4.96
C ASN A 99 -10.21 12.14 3.50
N PHE A 100 -10.94 11.05 3.24
CA PHE A 100 -11.12 10.50 1.89
C PHE A 100 -12.59 10.36 1.45
N LEU A 101 -13.57 10.53 2.35
CA LEU A 101 -15.01 10.46 2.09
C LEU A 101 -15.73 11.73 2.57
#